data_AF-A0A4Q8UDS7-F1
#
_entry.id   AF-A0A4Q8UDS7-F1
#
_cell.length_a   1.000
_cell.length_b   1.000
_cell.length_c   1.000
_cell.angle_alpha   90.00
_cell.angle_beta   90.00
_cell.angle_gamma   90.00
#
_symmetry.space_group_name_H-M   'P 1'
#
loop_
_entity.id
_entity.type
_entity.pdbx_description
1 polymer ?
#
loop_
_entity_poly.entity_id
_entity_poly.type
_entity_poly.pdbx_seq_one_letter_code
_entity_poly.pdbx_strand_id
1 'polypeptide(L)'
;TEQAADVDIIITTALIPGRPAPKLLTAEDVAGMKSGSVIVDMAAGQGGNVEGSVAGERVVTDNGVVILGYTDLPARLPAQASQLYGTNLLNLLKLLTPEKDGVLRIDFDDVVQRSVTVVRDGEKTWPPPPVQVSAAPAAKTTTPAVESTAPKKKAGLSPAGKAGLFAAGIAVLFGINAVAPAPLPQHFTVLMLSIVVGFYVIGKVHHALHTPLMSVTNAISGIIVVGALLQVTSENAVMQVLAAVAVLLASINIFGGFAVTRRMLAMFSAGKARS
;
A
#
# COMPACT_ATOMS: atom_id res chain seq x y z
N THR A 1 23.02 -20.09 -11.44
CA THR A 1 21.75 -20.83 -11.41
C THR A 1 21.18 -20.92 -12.80
N GLU A 2 20.46 -22.01 -13.12
CA GLU A 2 19.79 -22.21 -14.43
C GLU A 2 18.95 -20.99 -14.86
N GLN A 3 18.32 -20.32 -13.90
CA GLN A 3 17.47 -19.14 -14.14
C GLN A 3 18.21 -17.90 -14.63
N ALA A 4 19.51 -17.75 -14.35
CA ALA A 4 20.25 -16.53 -14.70
C ALA A 4 20.37 -16.35 -16.23
N ALA A 5 20.47 -17.45 -16.98
CA ALA A 5 20.58 -17.44 -18.44
C ALA A 5 19.28 -16.98 -19.14
N ASP A 6 18.12 -17.20 -18.51
CA ASP A 6 16.83 -16.95 -19.12
C ASP A 6 16.32 -15.51 -18.93
N VAL A 7 16.86 -14.79 -17.94
CA VAL A 7 16.38 -13.46 -17.53
C VAL A 7 17.29 -12.33 -18.00
N ASP A 8 16.69 -11.18 -18.28
CA ASP A 8 17.43 -10.00 -18.77
C ASP A 8 17.81 -9.04 -17.64
N ILE A 9 17.10 -9.07 -16.50
CA ILE A 9 17.36 -8.23 -15.33
C ILE A 9 17.29 -9.06 -14.05
N ILE A 10 18.30 -8.91 -13.19
CA ILE A 10 18.35 -9.53 -11.85
C ILE A 10 18.51 -8.44 -10.80
N ILE A 11 17.69 -8.48 -9.75
CA ILE A 11 17.82 -7.58 -8.60
C ILE A 11 18.10 -8.44 -7.37
N THR A 12 19.26 -8.23 -6.75
CA THR A 12 19.66 -8.95 -5.53
C THR A 12 19.55 -8.04 -4.32
N THR A 13 18.94 -8.56 -3.25
CA THR A 13 18.58 -7.80 -2.03
C THR A 13 18.91 -8.56 -0.75
N ALA A 14 19.56 -9.71 -0.85
CA ALA A 14 19.80 -10.58 0.28
C ALA A 14 20.87 -9.97 1.19
N LEU A 15 20.44 -9.49 2.36
CA LEU A 15 21.29 -8.83 3.34
C LEU A 15 20.99 -9.35 4.75
N ILE A 16 22.02 -9.80 5.45
CA ILE A 16 21.91 -10.21 6.85
C ILE A 16 22.67 -9.19 7.70
N PRO A 17 22.00 -8.44 8.58
CA PRO A 17 22.66 -7.44 9.42
C PRO A 17 23.85 -8.02 10.19
N GLY A 18 25.00 -7.36 10.10
CA GLY A 18 26.23 -7.76 10.81
C GLY A 18 26.98 -8.94 10.20
N ARG A 19 26.56 -9.45 9.04
CA ARG A 19 27.31 -10.47 8.27
C ARG A 19 27.56 -9.98 6.84
N PRO A 20 28.63 -10.42 6.18
CA PRO A 20 28.80 -10.19 4.75
C PRO A 20 27.59 -10.71 3.97
N ALA A 21 27.24 -10.00 2.90
CA ALA A 21 26.21 -10.44 1.98
C ALA A 21 26.58 -11.81 1.39
N PRO A 22 25.65 -12.78 1.34
CA PRO A 22 25.94 -14.09 0.76
C PRO A 22 26.17 -13.93 -0.75
N LYS A 23 27.15 -14.65 -1.30
CA LYS A 23 27.35 -14.75 -2.75
C LYS A 23 26.31 -15.69 -3.34
N LEU A 24 25.43 -15.14 -4.17
CA LEU A 24 24.30 -15.84 -4.79
C LEU A 24 24.46 -16.01 -6.30
N LEU A 25 25.18 -15.08 -6.94
CA LEU A 25 25.53 -15.17 -8.37
C LEU A 25 27.05 -15.23 -8.51
N THR A 26 27.53 -16.31 -9.11
CA THR A 26 28.94 -16.50 -9.45
C THR A 26 29.29 -15.76 -10.75
N ALA A 27 30.59 -15.59 -11.02
CA ALA A 27 31.06 -15.04 -12.30
C ALA A 27 30.58 -15.89 -13.50
N GLU A 28 30.48 -17.20 -13.34
CA GLU A 28 29.94 -18.11 -14.38
C GLU A 28 28.45 -17.85 -14.64
N ASP A 29 27.67 -17.62 -13.59
CA ASP A 29 26.25 -17.30 -13.72
C ASP A 29 26.04 -15.97 -14.46
N VAL A 30 26.87 -14.98 -14.17
CA VAL A 30 26.86 -13.68 -14.86
C VAL A 30 27.32 -13.82 -16.32
N ALA A 31 28.35 -14.65 -16.57
CA ALA A 31 28.83 -14.93 -17.92
C ALA A 31 27.78 -15.63 -18.80
N GLY A 32 26.92 -16.45 -18.19
CA GLY A 32 25.80 -17.13 -18.86
C GLY A 32 24.63 -16.23 -19.23
N MET A 33 24.59 -14.99 -18.73
CA MET A 33 23.54 -14.03 -19.10
C MET A 33 23.77 -13.47 -20.52
N LYS A 34 22.66 -13.04 -21.15
CA LYS A 34 22.70 -12.35 -22.44
C LYS A 34 23.47 -11.02 -22.33
N SER A 35 24.22 -10.67 -23.38
CA SER A 35 24.87 -9.36 -23.48
C SER A 35 23.83 -8.23 -23.40
N GLY A 36 24.11 -7.20 -22.62
CA GLY A 36 23.20 -6.08 -22.35
C GLY A 36 22.25 -6.31 -21.17
N SER A 37 22.24 -7.50 -20.55
CA SER A 37 21.52 -7.75 -19.31
C SER A 37 22.01 -6.85 -18.18
N VAL A 38 21.15 -6.59 -17.19
CA VAL A 38 21.45 -5.70 -16.06
C VAL A 38 21.25 -6.42 -14.73
N ILE A 39 22.24 -6.31 -13.85
CA ILE A 39 22.16 -6.78 -12.48
C ILE A 39 22.20 -5.57 -11.55
N VAL A 40 21.23 -5.47 -10.64
CA VAL A 40 21.22 -4.47 -9.56
C VAL A 40 21.52 -5.18 -8.25
N ASP A 41 22.68 -4.89 -7.68
CA ASP A 41 23.13 -5.47 -6.41
C ASP A 41 22.92 -4.46 -5.28
N MET A 42 21.78 -4.56 -4.60
CA MET A 42 21.45 -3.67 -3.48
C MET A 42 22.28 -3.98 -2.22
N ALA A 43 23.01 -5.09 -2.20
CA ALA A 43 23.86 -5.51 -1.10
C ALA A 43 25.35 -5.19 -1.31
N ALA A 44 25.71 -4.49 -2.39
CA ALA A 44 27.09 -4.20 -2.79
C ALA A 44 27.93 -3.57 -1.65
N GLY A 45 27.33 -2.69 -0.85
CA GLY A 45 28.00 -2.03 0.28
C GLY A 45 28.40 -2.95 1.45
N GLN A 46 27.87 -4.19 1.51
CA GLN A 46 28.22 -5.18 2.55
C GLN A 46 28.82 -6.45 1.94
N GLY A 47 29.51 -6.31 0.80
CA GLY A 47 30.19 -7.41 0.12
C GLY A 47 29.51 -7.85 -1.17
N GLY A 48 28.23 -7.49 -1.38
CA GLY A 48 27.48 -7.76 -2.61
C GLY A 48 27.04 -9.21 -2.79
N ASN A 49 25.85 -9.42 -3.35
CA ASN A 49 25.37 -10.76 -3.67
C ASN A 49 25.98 -11.33 -4.96
N VAL A 50 26.61 -10.49 -5.78
CA VAL A 50 27.07 -10.82 -7.12
C VAL A 50 28.60 -10.78 -7.16
N GLU A 51 29.23 -11.77 -7.78
CA GLU A 51 30.66 -11.71 -8.08
C GLU A 51 30.96 -10.67 -9.17
N GLY A 52 32.01 -9.87 -8.98
CA GLY A 52 32.30 -8.71 -9.85
C GLY A 52 31.51 -7.44 -9.52
N SER A 53 30.60 -7.48 -8.54
CA SER A 53 29.96 -6.28 -7.99
C SER A 53 30.97 -5.43 -7.22
N VAL A 54 31.03 -4.14 -7.55
CA VAL A 54 31.90 -3.15 -6.88
C VAL A 54 31.01 -2.08 -6.25
N ALA A 55 31.19 -1.87 -4.95
CA ALA A 55 30.40 -0.92 -4.17
C ALA A 55 30.56 0.51 -4.71
N GLY A 56 29.44 1.15 -5.04
CA GLY A 56 29.37 2.50 -5.58
C GLY A 56 29.54 2.60 -7.09
N GLU A 57 29.81 1.50 -7.80
CA GLU A 57 30.20 1.54 -9.21
C GLU A 57 29.20 0.87 -10.14
N ARG A 58 29.30 1.26 -11.42
CA ARG A 58 28.71 0.56 -12.56
C ARG A 58 29.81 -0.20 -13.26
N VAL A 59 29.77 -1.52 -13.17
CA VAL A 59 30.72 -2.43 -13.81
C VAL A 59 30.09 -2.97 -15.09
N VAL A 60 30.86 -3.08 -16.16
CA VAL A 60 30.46 -3.83 -17.37
C VAL A 60 31.40 -5.01 -17.49
N THR A 61 30.86 -6.21 -17.54
CA THR A 61 31.64 -7.44 -17.68
C THR A 61 32.10 -7.64 -19.13
N ASP A 62 33.04 -8.55 -19.35
CA ASP A 62 33.57 -8.86 -20.69
C ASP A 62 32.49 -9.38 -21.65
N ASN A 63 31.47 -10.09 -21.14
CA ASN A 63 30.32 -10.55 -21.91
C ASN A 63 29.21 -9.49 -22.07
N GLY A 64 29.44 -8.24 -21.64
CA GLY A 64 28.53 -7.12 -21.87
C GLY A 64 27.37 -7.00 -20.87
N VAL A 65 27.43 -7.70 -19.74
CA VAL A 65 26.43 -7.55 -18.65
C VAL A 65 26.80 -6.36 -17.78
N VAL A 66 25.79 -5.58 -17.39
CA VAL A 66 25.98 -4.38 -16.58
C VAL A 66 25.62 -4.68 -15.12
N ILE A 67 26.58 -4.54 -14.21
CA ILE A 67 26.37 -4.69 -12.77
C ILE A 67 26.32 -3.30 -12.12
N LEU A 68 25.23 -3.00 -11.42
CA LEU A 68 24.99 -1.76 -10.69
C LEU A 68 25.12 -2.02 -9.19
N GLY A 69 26.23 -1.59 -8.60
CA GLY A 69 26.55 -1.76 -7.18
C GLY A 69 26.38 -0.49 -6.35
N TYR A 70 25.50 0.43 -6.73
CA TYR A 70 25.33 1.69 -6.01
C TYR A 70 24.88 1.48 -4.56
N THR A 71 25.59 2.10 -3.62
CA THR A 71 25.33 2.00 -2.17
C THR A 71 24.39 3.08 -1.66
N ASP A 72 24.06 4.06 -2.50
CA ASP A 72 23.33 5.28 -2.19
C ASP A 72 21.97 5.35 -2.92
N LEU A 73 21.36 4.21 -3.24
CA LEU A 73 20.09 4.14 -3.99
C LEU A 73 18.98 5.07 -3.42
N PRO A 74 18.78 5.19 -2.10
CA PRO A 74 17.81 6.16 -1.56
C PRO A 74 18.14 7.62 -1.90
N ALA A 75 19.43 7.99 -1.94
CA ALA A 75 19.87 9.34 -2.27
C ALA A 75 19.60 9.73 -3.72
N ARG A 76 19.36 8.75 -4.60
CA ARG A 76 18.97 8.95 -6.01
C ARG A 76 17.48 9.26 -6.18
N LEU A 77 16.68 9.12 -5.11
CA LEU A 77 15.29 9.58 -4.99
C LEU A 77 15.14 10.48 -3.75
N PRO A 78 15.88 11.62 -3.69
CA PRO A 78 16.11 12.34 -2.44
C PRO A 78 14.83 12.97 -1.88
N ALA A 79 13.92 13.42 -2.73
CA ALA A 79 12.64 14.00 -2.28
C ALA A 79 11.77 12.96 -1.56
N GLN A 80 11.59 11.77 -2.15
CA GLN A 80 10.82 10.67 -1.57
C GLN A 80 11.50 10.09 -0.34
N ALA A 81 12.82 9.88 -0.38
CA ALA A 81 13.58 9.39 0.77
C ALA A 81 13.46 10.35 1.96
N SER A 82 13.59 11.67 1.71
CA SER A 82 13.46 12.69 2.75
C SER A 82 12.04 12.74 3.33
N GLN A 83 11.01 12.67 2.49
CA GLN A 83 9.61 12.68 2.95
C GLN A 83 9.28 11.45 3.81
N LEU A 84 9.67 10.25 3.37
CA LEU A 84 9.42 9.02 4.12
C LEU A 84 10.22 8.98 5.42
N TYR A 85 11.50 9.36 5.38
CA TYR A 85 12.33 9.43 6.57
C TYR A 85 11.81 10.47 7.57
N GLY A 86 11.46 11.67 7.10
CA GLY A 86 10.83 12.71 7.93
C GLY A 86 9.52 12.26 8.55
N THR A 87 8.72 11.48 7.83
CA THR A 87 7.49 10.86 8.37
C THR A 87 7.81 9.86 9.48
N ASN A 88 8.85 9.04 9.33
CA ASN A 88 9.29 8.12 10.38
C ASN A 88 9.77 8.88 11.63
N LEU A 89 10.53 9.96 11.46
CA LEU A 89 10.96 10.82 12.57
C LEU A 89 9.77 11.49 13.27
N LEU A 90 8.81 12.01 12.51
CA LEU A 90 7.58 12.60 13.06
C LEU A 90 6.79 11.56 13.89
N ASN A 91 6.68 10.33 13.39
CA ASN A 91 5.98 9.26 14.11
C ASN A 91 6.71 8.85 15.40
N LEU A 92 8.05 8.81 15.37
CA LEU A 92 8.86 8.60 16.57
C LEU A 92 8.69 9.74 17.56
N LEU A 93 8.72 11.00 17.12
CA LEU A 93 8.50 12.16 17.98
C LEU A 93 7.11 12.14 18.63
N LYS A 94 6.06 11.80 17.87
CA LYS A 94 4.71 11.61 18.42
C LYS A 94 4.67 10.57 19.53
N LEU A 95 5.44 9.48 19.42
CA LEU A 95 5.55 8.46 20.45
C LEU A 95 6.26 9.01 21.71
N LEU A 96 7.30 9.83 21.52
CA LEU A 96 8.09 10.43 22.60
C LEU A 96 7.42 11.65 23.26
N THR A 97 6.43 12.27 22.60
CA THR A 97 5.69 13.45 23.11
C THR A 97 4.17 13.21 23.05
N PRO A 98 3.62 12.27 23.86
CA PRO A 98 2.21 11.88 23.77
C PRO A 98 1.25 13.05 24.02
N GLU A 99 1.62 13.97 24.92
CA GLU A 99 0.84 15.17 25.27
C GLU A 99 0.95 16.31 24.24
N LYS A 100 1.77 16.16 23.20
CA LYS A 100 2.04 17.19 22.16
C LYS A 100 2.51 18.54 22.75
N ASP A 101 3.15 18.50 23.91
CA ASP A 101 3.70 19.65 24.64
C ASP A 101 5.13 20.00 24.22
N GLY A 102 5.75 19.18 23.36
CA GLY A 102 7.14 19.33 22.94
C GLY A 102 8.15 18.84 23.98
N VAL A 103 7.69 18.24 25.09
CA VAL A 103 8.56 17.69 26.14
C VAL A 103 8.77 16.20 25.89
N LEU A 104 10.02 15.82 25.62
CA LEU A 104 10.39 14.42 25.39
C LEU A 104 10.23 13.61 26.70
N ARG A 105 9.46 12.52 26.63
CA ARG A 105 9.32 11.54 27.72
C ARG A 105 9.75 10.18 27.20
N ILE A 106 10.90 9.70 27.69
CA ILE A 106 11.44 8.38 27.34
C ILE A 106 10.96 7.35 28.37
N ASP A 107 9.99 6.54 27.97
CA ASP A 107 9.41 5.45 28.73
C ASP A 107 10.06 4.11 28.33
N PHE A 108 10.70 3.42 29.28
CA PHE A 108 11.35 2.13 29.02
C PHE A 108 10.38 0.94 29.16
N ASP A 109 9.15 1.16 29.60
CA ASP A 109 8.08 0.17 29.53
C ASP A 109 7.52 0.06 28.10
N ASP A 110 7.67 1.12 27.28
CA ASP A 110 7.42 1.06 25.85
C ASP A 110 8.58 0.33 25.12
N VAL A 111 8.26 -0.83 24.55
CA VAL A 111 9.23 -1.69 23.86
C VAL A 111 9.91 -1.00 22.67
N VAL A 112 9.24 -0.09 21.99
CA VAL A 112 9.80 0.65 20.85
C VAL A 112 10.81 1.68 21.35
N GLN A 113 10.43 2.47 22.36
CA GLN A 113 11.30 3.47 22.97
C GLN A 113 12.54 2.84 23.63
N ARG A 114 12.36 1.73 24.34
CA ARG A 114 13.47 0.96 24.92
C ARG A 114 14.41 0.42 23.84
N SER A 115 13.88 -0.03 22.70
CA SER A 115 14.67 -0.63 21.62
C SER A 115 15.45 0.38 20.80
N VAL A 116 14.88 1.57 20.55
CA VAL A 116 15.52 2.61 19.74
C VAL A 116 16.52 3.47 20.54
N THR A 117 16.33 3.57 21.87
CA THR A 117 17.23 4.33 22.74
C THR A 117 18.51 3.54 23.01
N VAL A 118 19.63 3.97 22.43
CA VAL A 118 20.95 3.32 22.58
C VAL A 118 21.83 3.91 23.68
N VAL A 119 21.56 5.17 24.08
CA VAL A 119 22.23 5.89 25.18
C VAL A 119 21.19 6.75 25.90
N ARG A 120 21.26 6.80 27.23
CA ARG A 120 20.44 7.68 28.07
C ARG A 120 21.29 8.21 29.24
N ASP A 121 21.28 9.51 29.47
CA ASP A 121 22.00 10.17 30.58
C ASP A 121 23.51 9.80 30.64
N GLY A 122 24.13 9.58 29.47
CA GLY A 122 25.54 9.19 29.35
C GLY A 122 25.79 7.68 29.48
N GLU A 123 24.78 6.89 29.85
CA GLU A 123 24.88 5.44 29.98
C GLU A 123 24.41 4.71 28.73
N LYS A 124 25.14 3.65 28.35
CA LYS A 124 24.79 2.81 27.20
C LYS A 124 23.64 1.86 27.56
N THR A 125 22.57 1.90 26.78
CA THR A 125 21.36 1.07 26.99
C THR A 125 21.22 -0.06 25.96
N TRP A 126 22.14 -0.16 24.99
CA TRP A 126 22.20 -1.27 24.03
C TRP A 126 23.05 -2.46 24.57
N PRO A 127 22.66 -3.73 24.35
CA PRO A 127 21.50 -4.21 23.56
C PRO A 127 20.18 -4.17 24.35
N PRO A 128 19.04 -3.99 23.67
CA PRO A 128 17.75 -4.12 24.32
C PRO A 128 17.51 -5.58 24.75
N PRO A 129 16.75 -5.82 25.83
CA PRO A 129 16.31 -7.16 26.17
C PRO A 129 15.53 -7.76 25.00
N PRO A 130 15.57 -9.10 24.80
CA PRO A 130 14.75 -9.75 23.78
C PRO A 130 13.30 -9.32 23.94
N VAL A 131 12.71 -8.79 22.87
CA VAL A 131 11.30 -8.42 22.86
C VAL A 131 10.51 -9.71 23.06
N GLN A 132 9.95 -9.90 24.26
CA GLN A 132 8.97 -10.94 24.47
C GLN A 132 7.78 -10.55 23.59
N VAL A 133 7.61 -11.26 22.48
CA VAL A 133 6.47 -11.11 21.59
C VAL A 133 5.19 -11.52 22.32
N SER A 134 4.70 -10.63 23.18
CA SER A 134 3.27 -10.40 23.24
C SER A 134 2.94 -9.71 21.92
N ALA A 135 2.15 -10.38 21.08
CA ALA A 135 1.69 -9.85 19.80
C ALA A 135 1.36 -8.35 19.93
N ALA A 136 1.87 -7.54 19.00
CA ALA A 136 1.76 -6.08 18.99
C ALA A 136 0.45 -5.60 19.64
N PRO A 137 0.50 -4.92 20.80
CA PRO A 137 -0.66 -4.33 21.43
C PRO A 137 -1.24 -3.28 20.48
N ALA A 138 -2.51 -3.44 20.08
CA ALA A 138 -3.28 -2.37 19.48
C ALA A 138 -3.24 -1.14 20.41
N ALA A 139 -2.96 0.04 19.85
CA ALA A 139 -2.88 1.30 20.58
C ALA A 139 -4.09 1.47 21.52
N LYS A 140 -3.83 1.49 22.83
CA LYS A 140 -4.81 1.89 23.85
C LYS A 140 -4.60 3.37 24.15
N THR A 141 -5.56 4.17 23.73
CA THR A 141 -5.81 5.51 24.27
C THR A 141 -6.02 5.41 25.79
N THR A 142 -5.30 6.21 26.57
CA THR A 142 -5.53 6.36 28.01
C THR A 142 -6.56 7.45 28.29
N THR A 143 -7.56 7.11 29.08
CA THR A 143 -8.24 8.00 30.03
C THR A 143 -8.55 7.11 31.25
N PRO A 144 -8.42 7.63 32.49
CA PRO A 144 -7.82 6.92 33.62
C PRO A 144 -8.71 5.82 34.23
N ALA A 145 -8.04 4.93 34.97
CA ALA A 145 -8.62 3.79 35.65
C ALA A 145 -9.81 4.17 36.55
N VAL A 146 -11.01 3.91 36.05
CA VAL A 146 -12.13 3.46 36.87
C VAL A 146 -11.97 1.95 37.01
N GLU A 147 -11.98 1.51 38.26
CA GLU A 147 -12.16 0.15 38.77
C GLU A 147 -12.27 -0.99 37.74
N SER A 148 -11.33 -1.94 37.86
CA SER A 148 -11.17 -3.13 37.03
C SER A 148 -12.48 -3.92 36.84
N THR A 149 -13.13 -3.72 35.70
CA THR A 149 -13.96 -4.73 35.03
C THR A 149 -13.23 -5.16 33.78
N ALA A 150 -12.62 -6.35 33.81
CA ALA A 150 -11.94 -6.92 32.65
C ALA A 150 -12.90 -6.94 31.44
N PRO A 151 -12.53 -6.39 30.27
CA PRO A 151 -13.38 -6.51 29.10
C PRO A 151 -13.32 -7.95 28.64
N LYS A 152 -14.40 -8.70 28.89
CA LYS A 152 -14.70 -9.93 28.17
C LYS A 152 -14.50 -9.63 26.68
N LYS A 153 -13.70 -10.45 25.97
CA LYS A 153 -13.68 -10.47 24.50
C LYS A 153 -15.14 -10.39 24.05
N LYS A 154 -15.55 -9.28 23.42
CA LYS A 154 -16.84 -9.28 22.74
C LYS A 154 -16.73 -10.41 21.73
N ALA A 155 -17.44 -11.50 21.98
CA ALA A 155 -17.65 -12.51 20.97
C ALA A 155 -18.13 -11.76 19.73
N GLY A 156 -17.36 -11.81 18.64
CA GLY A 156 -17.87 -11.33 17.35
C GLY A 156 -19.24 -11.98 17.16
N LEU A 157 -20.21 -11.24 16.61
CA LEU A 157 -21.59 -11.73 16.54
C LEU A 157 -21.58 -13.18 16.02
N SER A 158 -22.25 -14.06 16.75
CA SER A 158 -22.46 -15.44 16.33
C SER A 158 -23.05 -15.45 14.91
N PRO A 159 -22.95 -16.55 14.15
CA PRO A 159 -23.58 -16.63 12.84
C PRO A 159 -25.06 -16.19 12.87
N ALA A 160 -25.78 -16.52 13.95
CA ALA A 160 -27.13 -16.05 14.22
C ALA A 160 -27.21 -14.54 14.50
N GLY A 161 -26.26 -13.97 15.24
CA GLY A 161 -26.16 -12.53 15.46
C GLY A 161 -25.87 -11.75 14.17
N LYS A 162 -24.99 -12.25 13.30
CA LYS A 162 -24.72 -11.65 11.99
C LYS A 162 -25.96 -11.71 11.09
N ALA A 163 -26.66 -12.84 11.08
CA ALA A 163 -27.93 -12.99 10.37
C ALA A 163 -29.00 -12.03 10.93
N GLY A 164 -29.08 -11.88 12.25
CA GLY A 164 -29.99 -10.93 12.90
C GLY A 164 -29.69 -9.47 12.56
N LEU A 165 -28.41 -9.09 12.51
CA LEU A 165 -28.00 -7.75 12.09
C LEU A 165 -28.34 -7.49 10.61
N PHE A 166 -28.17 -8.49 9.77
CA PHE A 166 -28.54 -8.42 8.35
C PHE A 166 -30.06 -8.28 8.17
N ALA A 167 -30.84 -9.06 8.91
CA ALA A 167 -32.30 -8.99 8.92
C ALA A 167 -32.80 -7.64 9.47
N ALA A 168 -32.17 -7.10 10.51
CA ALA A 168 -32.47 -5.78 11.04
C ALA A 168 -32.17 -4.67 10.02
N GLY A 169 -31.03 -4.78 9.32
CA GLY A 169 -30.68 -3.87 8.22
C GLY A 169 -31.73 -3.89 7.11
N ILE A 170 -32.19 -5.07 6.71
CA ILE A 170 -33.27 -5.24 5.72
C ILE A 170 -34.57 -4.62 6.25
N ALA A 171 -34.96 -4.90 7.49
CA ALA A 171 -36.19 -4.38 8.09
C ALA A 171 -36.21 -2.85 8.20
N VAL A 172 -35.09 -2.23 8.60
CA VAL A 172 -34.93 -0.77 8.63
C VAL A 172 -35.07 -0.19 7.22
N LEU A 173 -34.45 -0.81 6.22
CA LEU A 173 -34.54 -0.35 4.84
C LEU A 173 -35.96 -0.44 4.28
N PHE A 174 -36.68 -1.54 4.56
CA PHE A 174 -38.10 -1.71 4.20
C PHE A 174 -38.99 -0.70 4.93
N GLY A 175 -38.71 -0.41 6.20
CA GLY A 175 -39.39 0.63 6.97
C GLY A 175 -39.21 2.02 6.36
N ILE A 176 -37.98 2.38 5.97
CA ILE A 176 -37.69 3.64 5.28
C ILE A 176 -38.42 3.70 3.93
N ASN A 177 -38.42 2.61 3.16
CA ASN A 177 -39.08 2.54 1.86
C ASN A 177 -40.60 2.70 1.98
N ALA A 178 -41.22 2.14 3.02
CA ALA A 178 -42.66 2.23 3.25
C ALA A 178 -43.17 3.66 3.52
N VAL A 179 -42.31 4.57 4.00
CA VAL A 179 -42.67 5.96 4.31
C VAL A 179 -42.04 6.98 3.36
N ALA A 180 -41.22 6.53 2.41
CA ALA A 180 -40.49 7.42 1.50
C ALA A 180 -41.41 7.94 0.37
N PRO A 181 -41.38 9.25 0.07
CA PRO A 181 -42.15 9.80 -1.04
C PRO A 181 -41.59 9.33 -2.39
N ALA A 182 -42.49 9.11 -3.37
CA ALA A 182 -42.10 8.77 -4.74
C ALA A 182 -41.20 9.88 -5.34
N PRO A 183 -40.12 9.55 -6.08
CA PRO A 183 -39.70 8.23 -6.58
C PRO A 183 -38.65 7.50 -5.71
N LEU A 184 -38.39 7.95 -4.48
CA LEU A 184 -37.34 7.37 -3.63
C LEU A 184 -37.45 5.84 -3.41
N PRO A 185 -38.65 5.25 -3.22
CA PRO A 185 -38.84 3.80 -3.18
C PRO A 185 -38.17 3.05 -4.35
N GLN A 186 -38.28 3.60 -5.56
CA GLN A 186 -37.72 2.99 -6.77
C GLN A 186 -36.19 3.06 -6.74
N HIS A 187 -35.61 4.21 -6.38
CA HIS A 187 -34.15 4.37 -6.27
C HIS A 187 -33.54 3.46 -5.19
N PHE A 188 -34.20 3.31 -4.03
CA PHE A 188 -33.75 2.40 -2.98
C PHE A 188 -33.80 0.93 -3.41
N THR A 189 -34.84 0.54 -4.16
CA THR A 189 -34.95 -0.82 -4.70
C THR A 189 -33.82 -1.12 -5.68
N VAL A 190 -33.52 -0.19 -6.60
CA VAL A 190 -32.41 -0.31 -7.54
C VAL A 190 -31.06 -0.35 -6.81
N LEU A 191 -30.88 0.47 -5.77
CA LEU A 191 -29.66 0.48 -4.95
C LEU A 191 -29.44 -0.88 -4.27
N MET A 192 -30.47 -1.46 -3.64
CA MET A 192 -30.37 -2.78 -3.00
C MET A 192 -29.95 -3.87 -3.98
N LEU A 193 -30.64 -3.96 -5.12
CA LEU A 193 -30.34 -4.97 -6.14
C LEU A 193 -28.91 -4.78 -6.68
N SER A 194 -28.48 -3.52 -6.87
CA SER A 194 -27.12 -3.19 -7.32
C SER A 194 -26.05 -3.60 -6.32
N ILE A 195 -26.29 -3.48 -5.00
CA ILE A 195 -25.34 -3.94 -3.96
C ILE A 195 -25.17 -5.46 -4.02
N VAL A 196 -26.28 -6.20 -4.12
CA VAL A 196 -26.25 -7.67 -4.21
C VAL A 196 -25.49 -8.10 -5.46
N VAL A 197 -25.81 -7.53 -6.62
CA VAL A 197 -25.11 -7.80 -7.88
C VAL A 197 -23.62 -7.45 -7.76
N GLY A 198 -23.29 -6.28 -7.21
CA GLY A 198 -21.90 -5.85 -7.01
C GLY A 198 -21.08 -6.81 -6.14
N PHE A 199 -21.67 -7.32 -5.04
CA PHE A 199 -21.02 -8.31 -4.17
C PHE A 199 -20.68 -9.59 -4.92
N TYR A 200 -21.63 -10.15 -5.69
CA TYR A 200 -21.41 -11.39 -6.44
C TYR A 200 -20.46 -11.23 -7.63
N VAL A 201 -20.45 -10.06 -8.27
CA VAL A 201 -19.57 -9.77 -9.41
C VAL A 201 -18.14 -9.55 -8.95
N ILE A 202 -17.90 -8.70 -7.95
CA ILE A 202 -16.56 -8.37 -7.45
C ILE A 202 -15.94 -9.58 -6.72
N GLY A 203 -16.74 -10.32 -5.95
CA GLY A 203 -16.27 -11.49 -5.21
C GLY A 203 -15.74 -12.64 -6.08
N LYS A 204 -16.02 -12.63 -7.39
CA LYS A 204 -15.59 -13.65 -8.36
C LYS A 204 -14.43 -13.21 -9.26
N VAL A 205 -13.84 -12.04 -9.04
CA VAL A 205 -12.71 -11.56 -9.84
C VAL A 205 -11.44 -12.32 -9.47
N HIS A 206 -10.71 -12.80 -10.48
CA HIS A 206 -9.44 -13.50 -10.28
C HIS A 206 -8.41 -12.59 -9.59
N HIS A 207 -7.62 -13.13 -8.65
CA HIS A 207 -6.63 -12.35 -7.90
C HIS A 207 -5.66 -11.50 -8.73
N ALA A 208 -5.25 -11.98 -9.92
CA ALA A 208 -4.37 -11.26 -10.83
C ALA A 208 -5.03 -9.98 -11.42
N LEU A 209 -6.35 -9.88 -11.35
CA LEU A 209 -7.14 -8.78 -11.90
C LEU A 209 -7.58 -7.76 -10.85
N HIS A 210 -7.22 -7.90 -9.57
CA HIS A 210 -7.61 -6.93 -8.53
C HIS A 210 -7.06 -5.53 -8.78
N THR A 211 -5.82 -5.42 -9.28
CA THR A 211 -5.22 -4.11 -9.62
C THR A 211 -5.89 -3.47 -10.84
N PRO A 212 -6.09 -4.18 -11.98
CA PRO A 212 -6.95 -3.69 -13.07
C PRO A 212 -8.37 -3.34 -12.62
N LEU A 213 -8.98 -4.14 -11.74
CA LEU A 213 -10.33 -3.89 -11.21
C LEU A 213 -10.40 -2.58 -10.44
N MET A 214 -9.38 -2.27 -9.63
CA MET A 214 -9.29 -1.00 -8.92
C MET A 214 -9.19 0.20 -9.88
N SER A 215 -8.47 0.05 -10.99
CA SER A 215 -8.40 1.08 -12.03
C SER A 215 -9.74 1.26 -12.74
N VAL A 216 -10.48 0.17 -12.99
CA VAL A 216 -11.83 0.22 -13.58
C VAL A 216 -12.83 0.87 -12.65
N THR A 217 -12.83 0.54 -11.35
CA THR A 217 -13.76 1.17 -10.39
C THR A 217 -13.49 2.67 -10.26
N ASN A 218 -12.23 3.09 -10.35
CA ASN A 218 -11.89 4.50 -10.48
C ASN A 218 -12.53 5.11 -11.73
N ALA A 219 -12.33 4.53 -12.93
CA ALA A 219 -12.93 5.03 -14.17
C ALA A 219 -14.48 5.12 -14.11
N ILE A 220 -15.13 4.10 -13.54
CA ILE A 220 -16.59 4.04 -13.37
C ILE A 220 -17.10 5.10 -12.39
N SER A 221 -16.31 5.46 -11.37
CA SER A 221 -16.67 6.54 -10.44
C SER A 221 -16.86 7.89 -11.13
N GLY A 222 -16.34 8.05 -12.36
CA GLY A 222 -16.63 9.15 -13.26
C GLY A 222 -18.11 9.34 -13.63
N ILE A 223 -19.01 8.44 -13.22
CA ILE A 223 -20.47 8.57 -13.36
C ILE A 223 -21.03 9.90 -12.79
N ILE A 224 -20.28 10.56 -11.90
CA ILE A 224 -20.55 11.94 -11.45
C ILE A 224 -20.75 12.94 -12.60
N VAL A 225 -20.22 12.65 -13.80
CA VAL A 225 -20.45 13.44 -15.02
C VAL A 225 -21.93 13.57 -15.35
N VAL A 226 -22.75 12.56 -15.06
CA VAL A 226 -24.20 12.60 -15.31
C VAL A 226 -24.86 13.70 -14.46
N GLY A 227 -24.47 13.79 -13.18
CA GLY A 227 -24.96 14.85 -12.30
C GLY A 227 -24.52 16.24 -12.76
N ALA A 228 -23.28 16.36 -13.23
CA ALA A 228 -22.75 17.63 -13.76
C ALA A 228 -23.46 18.05 -15.05
N LEU A 229 -23.75 17.12 -15.96
CA LEU A 229 -24.45 17.39 -17.22
C LEU A 229 -25.88 17.89 -16.99
N LEU A 230 -26.58 17.40 -15.96
CA LEU A 230 -27.91 17.90 -15.60
C LEU A 230 -27.89 19.38 -15.16
N GLN A 231 -26.77 19.86 -14.62
CA GLN A 231 -26.64 21.23 -14.10
C GLN A 231 -26.05 22.20 -15.11
N VAL A 232 -25.55 21.72 -16.26
CA VAL A 232 -24.90 22.56 -17.27
C VAL A 232 -25.87 23.55 -17.92
N THR A 233 -27.16 23.22 -17.94
CA THR A 233 -28.24 24.06 -18.48
C THR A 233 -28.90 24.95 -17.41
N SER A 234 -28.33 25.04 -16.21
CA SER A 234 -28.86 25.91 -15.14
C SER A 234 -28.84 27.38 -15.55
N GLU A 235 -29.83 28.17 -15.16
CA GLU A 235 -29.85 29.62 -15.41
C GLU A 235 -28.85 30.41 -14.55
N ASN A 236 -28.30 29.78 -13.51
CA ASN A 236 -27.33 30.40 -12.61
C ASN A 236 -25.90 30.22 -13.14
N ALA A 237 -25.23 31.32 -13.48
CA ALA A 237 -23.86 31.33 -13.98
C ALA A 237 -22.86 30.60 -13.06
N VAL A 238 -23.02 30.69 -11.74
CA VAL A 238 -22.16 29.97 -10.78
C VAL A 238 -22.35 28.46 -10.92
N MET A 239 -23.60 28.00 -11.06
CA MET A 239 -23.91 26.58 -11.24
C MET A 239 -23.38 26.07 -12.58
N GLN A 240 -23.48 26.86 -13.65
CA GLN A 240 -22.90 26.52 -14.96
C GLN A 240 -21.38 26.35 -14.90
N VAL A 241 -20.67 27.28 -14.23
CA VAL A 241 -19.21 27.20 -14.08
C VAL A 241 -18.82 25.97 -13.25
N LEU A 242 -19.50 25.71 -12.14
CA LEU A 242 -19.25 24.52 -11.32
C LEU A 242 -19.54 23.23 -12.09
N ALA A 243 -20.62 23.19 -12.87
CA ALA A 243 -20.96 22.06 -13.73
C ALA A 243 -19.89 21.83 -14.80
N ALA A 244 -19.40 22.89 -15.46
CA ALA A 244 -18.34 22.79 -16.46
C ALA A 244 -17.04 22.24 -15.87
N VAL A 245 -16.63 22.70 -14.68
CA VAL A 245 -15.46 22.17 -13.97
C VAL A 245 -15.68 20.71 -13.58
N ALA A 246 -16.86 20.36 -13.07
CA ALA A 246 -17.19 18.99 -12.71
C ALA A 246 -17.16 18.05 -13.92
N VAL A 247 -17.68 18.47 -15.09
CA VAL A 247 -17.60 17.71 -16.35
C VAL A 247 -16.15 17.52 -16.77
N LEU A 248 -15.31 18.55 -16.68
CA LEU A 248 -13.89 18.45 -17.02
C LEU A 248 -13.17 17.43 -16.13
N LEU A 249 -13.32 17.54 -14.81
CA LEU A 249 -12.68 16.64 -13.84
C LEU A 249 -13.19 15.19 -13.97
N ALA A 250 -14.49 15.01 -14.15
CA ALA A 250 -15.08 13.69 -14.37
C ALA A 250 -14.56 13.06 -15.66
N SER A 251 -14.40 13.86 -16.73
CA SER A 251 -13.84 13.40 -18.00
C SER A 251 -12.40 12.92 -17.83
N ILE A 252 -11.55 13.67 -17.11
CA ILE A 252 -10.17 13.25 -16.80
C ILE A 252 -10.16 11.89 -16.06
N ASN A 253 -11.07 11.71 -15.10
CA ASN A 253 -11.20 10.47 -14.35
C ASN A 253 -11.59 9.29 -15.26
N ILE A 254 -12.61 9.48 -16.12
CA ILE A 254 -13.08 8.48 -17.08
C ILE A 254 -11.94 8.09 -18.04
N PHE A 255 -11.39 9.04 -18.77
CA PHE A 255 -10.37 8.77 -19.79
C PHE A 255 -9.07 8.23 -19.18
N GLY A 256 -8.61 8.83 -18.09
CA GLY A 256 -7.41 8.38 -17.38
C GLY A 256 -7.56 6.96 -16.83
N GLY A 257 -8.69 6.68 -16.16
CA GLY A 257 -8.96 5.36 -15.60
C GLY A 257 -9.08 4.27 -16.66
N PHE A 258 -9.75 4.52 -17.78
CA PHE A 258 -9.84 3.55 -18.87
C PHE A 258 -8.51 3.37 -19.63
N ALA A 259 -7.73 4.43 -19.84
CA ALA A 259 -6.42 4.35 -20.48
C ALA A 259 -5.43 3.50 -19.66
N VAL A 260 -5.39 3.70 -18.35
CA VAL A 260 -4.55 2.93 -17.43
C VAL A 260 -5.00 1.48 -17.38
N THR A 261 -6.31 1.23 -17.25
CA THR A 261 -6.87 -0.12 -17.28
C THR A 261 -6.48 -0.86 -18.56
N ARG A 262 -6.62 -0.22 -19.73
CA ARG A 262 -6.25 -0.81 -21.02
C ARG A 262 -4.77 -1.18 -21.07
N ARG A 263 -3.89 -0.31 -20.57
CA ARG A 263 -2.45 -0.58 -20.50
C ARG A 263 -2.15 -1.75 -19.55
N MET A 264 -2.82 -1.84 -18.41
CA MET A 264 -2.68 -2.95 -17.47
C MET A 264 -3.13 -4.28 -18.06
N LEU A 265 -4.29 -4.32 -18.72
CA LEU A 265 -4.80 -5.53 -19.36
C LEU A 265 -3.94 -5.98 -20.55
N ALA A 266 -3.40 -5.04 -21.33
CA ALA A 266 -2.52 -5.35 -22.46
C ALA A 266 -1.22 -6.08 -22.05
N MET A 267 -0.71 -5.81 -20.84
CA MET A 267 0.46 -6.52 -20.29
C MET A 267 0.19 -8.00 -20.04
N PHE A 268 -1.06 -8.41 -19.81
CA PHE A 268 -1.45 -9.81 -19.65
C PHE A 268 -1.60 -10.55 -20.99
N SER A 269 -1.95 -9.84 -22.09
CA SER A 269 -2.07 -10.45 -23.43
C SER A 269 -0.74 -10.62 -24.15
N ALA A 270 0.28 -9.81 -23.82
CA ALA A 270 1.58 -9.83 -24.49
C ALA A 270 2.41 -11.11 -24.22
N GLY A 271 2.03 -11.93 -23.24
CA GLY A 271 2.70 -13.19 -22.91
C GLY A 271 2.27 -14.42 -23.73
N LYS A 272 1.32 -14.29 -24.68
CA LYS A 272 0.76 -15.45 -25.41
C LYS A 272 0.87 -15.38 -26.94
N ALA A 273 1.60 -14.41 -27.49
CA ALA A 273 1.85 -14.27 -28.92
C ALA A 273 3.34 -14.44 -29.25
N ARG A 274 3.87 -15.64 -28.99
CA ARG A 274 5.12 -16.17 -29.56
C ARG A 274 5.10 -17.69 -29.40
N SER A 275 4.31 -18.35 -30.24
CA SER A 275 4.56 -19.72 -30.69
C SER A 275 4.66 -19.69 -32.21
#